data_AF-A0A0U5B4A1-F1
#
_entry.id   AF-A0A0U5B4A1-F1
#
_cell.length_a   1.000
_cell.length_b   1.000
_cell.length_c   1.000
_cell.angle_alpha   90.00
_cell.angle_beta   90.00
_cell.angle_gamma   90.00
#
_symmetry.space_group_name_H-M   'P 1'
#
loop_
_entity.id
_entity.type
_entity.pdbx_description
1 polymer ?
#
loop_
_entity_poly.entity_id
_entity_poly.type
_entity_poly.pdbx_seq_one_letter_code
_entity_poly.pdbx_strand_id
1 'polypeptide(L)'
;MTKKIGKQVFFYMLIVAVLYLGFGKYEQYDNSRYVAAFRAMHGEETLDTMAALYKEIVEYQATYKLTPQTSTQLVQNLLVAGKKLKDIDQKLKQAYPEQHVDFSYLYQDLFLVVKQIQDKANDAKLSVMVVHAVEGLGNAKVQLYSGRM
;
A
#
# COMPACT_ATOMS: atom_id res chain seq x y z
N MET A 1 39.51 15.80 38.98
CA MET A 1 38.05 15.61 38.73
C MET A 1 37.71 15.33 37.26
N THR A 2 38.47 15.85 36.30
CA THR A 2 38.29 15.66 34.83
C THR A 2 38.27 14.19 34.35
N LYS A 3 39.07 13.28 34.93
CA LYS A 3 39.06 11.85 34.55
C LYS A 3 37.75 11.11 34.88
N LYS A 4 37.01 11.53 35.91
CA LYS A 4 35.70 10.92 36.26
C LYS A 4 34.59 11.39 35.33
N ILE A 5 34.63 12.66 34.93
CA ILE A 5 33.67 13.28 34.00
C ILE A 5 33.79 12.64 32.61
N GLY A 6 35.02 12.43 32.11
CA GLY A 6 35.23 11.73 30.83
C GLY A 6 34.70 10.29 30.81
N LYS A 7 34.86 9.54 31.92
CA LYS A 7 34.30 8.18 32.04
C LYS A 7 32.76 8.18 32.07
N GLN A 8 32.14 9.14 32.76
CA GLN A 8 30.68 9.25 32.81
C GLN A 8 30.10 9.63 31.45
N VAL A 9 30.68 10.62 30.75
CA VAL A 9 30.25 11.03 29.41
C VAL A 9 30.37 9.88 28.41
N PHE A 10 31.46 9.11 28.47
CA PHE A 10 31.62 7.92 27.63
C PHE A 10 30.57 6.85 27.94
N PHE A 11 30.26 6.61 29.22
CA PHE A 11 29.23 5.65 29.63
C PHE A 11 27.84 6.06 29.12
N TYR A 12 27.49 7.35 29.24
CA TYR A 12 26.22 7.86 28.73
C TYR A 12 26.13 7.79 27.21
N MET A 13 27.21 8.10 26.47
CA MET A 13 27.24 7.89 25.02
C MET A 13 27.04 6.43 24.62
N LEU A 14 27.60 5.50 25.39
CA LEU A 14 27.47 4.06 25.13
C LEU A 14 26.02 3.59 25.39
N ILE A 15 25.37 4.10 26.44
CA ILE A 15 23.94 3.86 26.70
C ILE A 15 23.08 4.40 25.56
N VAL A 16 23.32 5.64 25.12
CA VAL A 16 22.58 6.25 23.99
C VAL A 16 22.80 5.46 22.70
N ALA A 17 24.01 5.00 22.42
CA ALA A 17 24.31 4.17 21.26
C ALA A 17 23.59 2.82 21.30
N VAL A 18 23.57 2.15 22.46
CA VAL A 18 22.85 0.88 22.65
C VAL A 18 21.34 1.07 22.50
N LEU A 19 20.79 2.14 23.08
CA LEU A 19 19.38 2.47 22.91
C LEU A 19 19.05 2.74 21.44
N TYR A 20 19.82 3.60 20.77
CA TYR A 20 19.61 3.93 19.35
C TYR A 20 19.67 2.69 18.45
N LEU A 21 20.68 1.83 18.63
CA LEU A 21 20.80 0.58 17.89
C LEU A 21 19.69 -0.42 18.26
N GLY A 22 19.26 -0.43 19.52
CA GLY A 22 18.15 -1.25 20.00
C GLY A 22 16.82 -0.84 19.40
N PHE A 23 16.52 0.46 19.37
CA PHE A 23 15.34 1.03 18.73
C PHE A 23 15.34 0.77 17.23
N GLY A 24 16.45 1.03 16.52
CA GLY A 24 16.52 0.76 15.08
C GLY A 24 16.34 -0.72 14.72
N LYS A 25 16.90 -1.64 15.53
CA LYS A 25 16.66 -3.09 15.34
C LYS A 25 15.23 -3.50 15.67
N TYR A 26 14.62 -2.88 16.66
CA TYR A 26 13.24 -3.13 17.05
C TYR A 26 12.27 -2.69 15.94
N GLU A 27 12.41 -1.47 15.41
CA GLU A 27 11.63 -0.97 14.27
C GLU A 27 11.79 -1.86 13.03
N GLN A 28 13.03 -2.28 12.73
CA GLN A 28 13.29 -3.17 11.60
C GLN A 28 12.66 -4.56 11.78
N TYR A 29 12.65 -5.09 13.01
CA TYR A 29 12.01 -6.37 13.32
C TYR A 29 10.49 -6.27 13.24
N ASP A 30 9.88 -5.23 13.80
CA ASP A 30 8.43 -5.09 13.82
C ASP A 30 7.87 -4.81 12.41
N ASN A 31 8.55 -3.96 11.63
CA ASN A 31 8.23 -3.75 10.21
C ASN A 31 8.31 -5.06 9.41
N SER A 32 9.28 -5.93 9.70
CA SER A 32 9.37 -7.24 9.04
C SER A 32 8.17 -8.15 9.35
N ARG A 33 7.57 -8.03 10.55
CA ARG A 33 6.37 -8.79 10.93
C ARG A 33 5.11 -8.26 10.26
N TYR A 34 4.97 -6.95 10.17
CA TYR A 34 3.87 -6.32 9.44
C TYR A 34 3.88 -6.72 7.97
N VAL A 35 5.02 -6.59 7.30
CA VAL A 35 5.19 -6.99 5.90
C VAL A 35 4.96 -8.49 5.72
N ALA A 36 5.47 -9.32 6.63
CA ALA A 36 5.22 -10.76 6.58
C ALA A 36 3.73 -11.11 6.76
N ALA A 37 3.02 -10.42 7.65
CA ALA A 37 1.57 -10.60 7.83
C ALA A 37 0.78 -10.14 6.60
N PHE A 38 1.15 -9.01 6.00
CA PHE A 38 0.57 -8.55 4.74
C PHE A 38 0.75 -9.59 3.62
N ARG A 39 1.95 -10.17 3.48
CA ARG A 39 2.24 -11.27 2.54
C ARG A 39 1.42 -12.53 2.84
N ALA A 40 1.38 -12.96 4.09
CA ALA A 40 0.64 -14.15 4.52
C ALA A 40 -0.87 -14.04 4.27
N MET A 41 -1.41 -12.81 4.24
CA MET A 41 -2.80 -12.55 3.87
C MET A 41 -3.01 -12.33 2.36
N HIS A 42 -2.01 -12.61 1.53
CA HIS A 42 -2.02 -12.39 0.08
C HIS A 42 -2.24 -10.92 -0.30
N GLY A 43 -1.69 -9.99 0.48
CA GLY A 43 -1.78 -8.55 0.23
C GLY A 43 -1.07 -8.13 -1.06
N GLU A 44 0.14 -8.64 -1.31
CA GLU A 44 0.90 -8.38 -2.54
C GLU A 44 0.14 -8.82 -3.78
N GLU A 45 -0.34 -10.07 -3.77
CA GLU A 45 -1.15 -10.63 -4.86
C GLU A 45 -2.43 -9.83 -5.09
N THR A 46 -3.03 -9.28 -4.03
CA THR A 46 -4.22 -8.43 -4.15
C THR A 46 -3.91 -7.11 -4.86
N LEU A 47 -2.78 -6.47 -4.51
CA LEU A 47 -2.32 -5.26 -5.21
C LEU A 47 -1.96 -5.56 -6.68
N ASP A 48 -1.33 -6.70 -6.95
CA ASP A 48 -1.00 -7.14 -8.31
C ASP A 48 -2.25 -7.43 -9.14
N THR A 49 -3.26 -8.06 -8.53
CA THR A 49 -4.55 -8.29 -9.17
C THR A 49 -5.22 -6.97 -9.53
N MET A 50 -5.19 -5.97 -8.65
CA MET A 50 -5.72 -4.64 -8.95
C MET A 50 -4.96 -3.98 -10.11
N ALA A 51 -3.63 -4.04 -10.11
CA ALA A 51 -2.80 -3.49 -11.19
C ALA A 51 -3.10 -4.17 -12.55
N ALA A 52 -3.28 -5.49 -12.56
CA ALA A 52 -3.65 -6.24 -13.75
C ALA A 52 -5.03 -5.82 -14.28
N LEU A 53 -6.03 -5.69 -13.41
CA LEU A 53 -7.37 -5.23 -13.79
C LEU A 53 -7.36 -3.80 -14.34
N TYR A 54 -6.56 -2.91 -13.74
CA TYR A 54 -6.34 -1.56 -14.27
C TYR A 54 -5.73 -1.59 -15.67
N LYS A 55 -4.72 -2.41 -15.90
CA LYS A 55 -4.14 -2.60 -17.24
C LYS A 55 -5.18 -3.12 -18.25
N GLU A 56 -5.97 -4.11 -17.87
CA GLU A 56 -7.06 -4.63 -18.72
C GLU A 56 -8.07 -3.53 -19.07
N ILE A 57 -8.45 -2.67 -18.12
CA ILE A 57 -9.37 -1.55 -18.38
C ILE A 57 -8.82 -0.63 -19.48
N VAL A 58 -7.53 -0.28 -19.43
CA VAL A 58 -6.89 0.56 -20.46
C VAL A 58 -6.82 -0.17 -21.80
N GLU A 59 -6.48 -1.46 -21.80
CA GLU A 59 -6.41 -2.26 -23.03
C GLU A 59 -7.78 -2.39 -23.71
N TYR A 60 -8.84 -2.64 -22.94
CA TYR A 60 -10.21 -2.68 -23.46
C TYR A 60 -10.67 -1.32 -23.95
N GLN A 61 -10.29 -0.24 -23.26
CA GLN A 61 -10.58 1.11 -23.72
C GLN A 61 -9.90 1.43 -25.06
N ALA A 62 -8.62 1.09 -25.20
CA ALA A 62 -7.82 1.45 -26.37
C ALA A 62 -8.08 0.54 -27.59
N THR A 63 -8.32 -0.75 -27.38
CA THR A 63 -8.23 -1.77 -28.45
C THR A 63 -9.55 -2.46 -28.73
N TYR A 64 -10.30 -2.84 -27.69
CA TYR A 64 -11.41 -3.81 -27.81
C TYR A 64 -12.81 -3.22 -27.59
N LYS A 65 -12.89 -1.96 -27.18
CA LYS A 65 -14.08 -1.25 -26.66
C LYS A 65 -14.61 -1.86 -25.34
N LEU A 66 -14.89 -0.98 -24.38
CA LEU A 66 -15.54 -1.32 -23.11
C LEU A 66 -17.04 -1.60 -23.35
N THR A 67 -17.38 -2.85 -23.67
CA THR A 67 -18.78 -3.28 -23.78
C THR A 67 -19.45 -3.29 -22.40
N PRO A 68 -20.78 -3.14 -22.29
CA PRO A 68 -21.47 -3.17 -21.00
C PRO A 68 -21.18 -4.44 -20.18
N GLN A 69 -21.05 -5.58 -20.84
CA GLN A 69 -20.75 -6.85 -20.19
C GLN A 69 -19.32 -6.88 -19.64
N THR A 70 -18.34 -6.48 -20.47
CA THR A 70 -16.93 -6.41 -20.05
C THR A 70 -16.71 -5.37 -18.95
N SER A 71 -17.33 -4.20 -19.06
CA SER A 71 -17.29 -3.16 -18.02
C SER A 71 -17.82 -3.66 -16.69
N THR A 72 -18.96 -4.37 -16.71
CA THR A 72 -19.56 -4.94 -15.50
C THR A 72 -18.63 -5.97 -14.86
N GLN A 73 -18.03 -6.86 -15.68
CA GLN A 73 -17.10 -7.87 -15.19
C GLN A 73 -15.83 -7.25 -14.58
N LEU A 74 -15.22 -6.28 -15.26
CA LEU A 74 -14.02 -5.58 -14.78
C LEU A 74 -14.29 -4.84 -13.48
N VAL A 75 -15.41 -4.11 -13.41
CA VAL A 75 -15.84 -3.42 -12.18
C VAL A 75 -16.06 -4.41 -11.04
N GLN A 76 -16.74 -5.53 -11.29
CA GLN A 76 -16.98 -6.54 -10.27
C GLN A 76 -15.68 -7.13 -9.73
N ASN A 77 -14.76 -7.53 -10.63
CA ASN A 77 -13.45 -8.07 -10.24
C ASN A 77 -12.64 -7.04 -9.43
N LEU A 78 -12.67 -5.78 -9.85
CA LEU A 78 -11.94 -4.69 -9.20
C LEU A 78 -12.51 -4.40 -7.80
N LEU A 79 -13.84 -4.40 -7.64
CA LEU A 79 -14.50 -4.27 -6.34
C LEU A 79 -14.20 -5.44 -5.41
N VAL A 80 -14.13 -6.67 -5.92
CA VAL A 80 -13.75 -7.86 -5.15
C VAL A 80 -12.31 -7.73 -4.63
N ALA A 81 -11.37 -7.34 -5.50
CA ALA A 81 -9.99 -7.11 -5.11
C ALA A 81 -9.86 -5.97 -4.08
N GLY A 82 -10.54 -4.84 -4.32
CA GLY A 82 -10.57 -3.71 -3.40
C GLY A 82 -11.16 -4.05 -2.04
N LYS A 83 -12.23 -4.87 -1.99
CA LYS A 83 -12.78 -5.39 -0.73
C LYS A 83 -11.77 -6.27 -0.01
N LYS A 84 -11.11 -7.20 -0.71
CA LYS A 84 -10.06 -8.05 -0.12
C LYS A 84 -8.94 -7.20 0.48
N LEU A 85 -8.48 -6.16 -0.22
CA LEU A 85 -7.47 -5.24 0.31
C LEU A 85 -7.95 -4.51 1.57
N LYS A 86 -9.21 -4.05 1.59
CA LYS A 86 -9.81 -3.40 2.77
C LYS A 86 -9.88 -4.35 3.97
N ASP A 87 -10.26 -5.60 3.75
CA ASP A 87 -10.30 -6.61 4.81
C ASP A 87 -8.89 -6.91 5.37
N ILE A 88 -7.86 -6.91 4.51
CA ILE A 88 -6.45 -7.04 4.91
C ILE A 88 -5.99 -5.84 5.73
N ASP A 89 -6.25 -4.60 5.25
CA ASP A 89 -5.93 -3.36 5.95
C ASP A 89 -6.53 -3.33 7.36
N GLN A 90 -7.82 -3.68 7.49
CA GLN A 90 -8.48 -3.72 8.79
C GLN A 90 -7.85 -4.74 9.75
N LYS A 91 -7.50 -5.94 9.26
CA LYS A 91 -6.82 -6.96 10.07
C LYS A 91 -5.42 -6.51 10.50
N LEU A 92 -4.69 -5.84 9.61
CA LEU A 92 -3.37 -5.31 9.93
C LEU A 92 -3.43 -4.19 10.96
N LYS A 93 -4.36 -3.24 10.82
CA LYS A 93 -4.61 -2.17 11.81
C LYS A 93 -4.93 -2.72 13.19
N GLN A 94 -5.67 -3.82 13.27
CA GLN A 94 -6.00 -4.48 14.53
C GLN A 94 -4.79 -5.20 15.15
N ALA A 95 -3.97 -5.86 14.33
CA ALA A 95 -2.81 -6.62 14.79
C ALA A 95 -1.58 -5.74 15.09
N TYR A 96 -1.45 -4.62 14.39
CA TYR A 96 -0.30 -3.71 14.43
C TYR A 96 -0.80 -2.24 14.50
N PRO A 97 -1.34 -1.78 15.63
CA PRO A 97 -1.94 -0.45 15.75
C PRO A 97 -0.92 0.70 15.60
N GLU A 98 0.35 0.43 15.93
CA GLU A 98 1.44 1.41 15.83
C GLU A 98 2.08 1.48 14.43
N GLN A 99 1.68 0.60 13.50
CA GLN A 99 2.20 0.57 12.12
C GLN A 99 1.05 0.68 11.12
N HIS A 100 1.10 1.69 10.26
CA HIS A 100 0.02 1.94 9.32
C HIS A 100 0.53 2.35 7.94
N VAL A 101 0.24 1.53 6.93
CA VAL A 101 0.30 1.94 5.53
C VAL A 101 -1.04 2.56 5.15
N ASP A 102 -1.00 3.80 4.66
CA ASP A 102 -2.20 4.52 4.25
C ASP A 102 -2.70 4.04 2.88
N PHE A 103 -3.73 3.18 2.91
CA PHE A 103 -4.42 2.71 1.70
C PHE A 103 -5.60 3.59 1.27
N SER A 104 -5.86 4.73 1.95
CA SER A 104 -7.03 5.58 1.67
C SER A 104 -7.08 6.06 0.22
N TYR A 105 -5.93 6.46 -0.32
CA TYR A 105 -5.79 6.89 -1.72
C TYR A 105 -6.16 5.78 -2.71
N LEU A 106 -5.81 4.52 -2.41
CA LEU A 106 -6.19 3.39 -3.27
C LEU A 106 -7.70 3.18 -3.30
N TYR A 107 -8.38 3.38 -2.18
CA TYR A 107 -9.85 3.27 -2.13
C TYR A 107 -10.53 4.41 -2.87
N GLN A 108 -9.96 5.61 -2.82
CA GLN A 108 -10.43 6.75 -3.59
C GLN A 108 -10.26 6.52 -5.09
N ASP A 109 -9.08 6.07 -5.53
CA ASP A 109 -8.79 5.79 -6.93
C ASP A 109 -9.66 4.65 -7.47
N LEU A 110 -9.82 3.58 -6.70
CA LEU A 110 -10.76 2.49 -6.98
C LEU A 110 -12.17 3.03 -7.23
N PHE A 111 -12.68 3.86 -6.33
CA PHE A 111 -14.02 4.44 -6.45
C PHE A 111 -14.15 5.31 -7.70
N LEU A 112 -13.16 6.15 -7.99
CA LEU A 112 -13.17 7.02 -9.17
C LEU A 112 -13.16 6.22 -10.47
N VAL A 113 -12.30 5.20 -10.57
CA VAL A 113 -12.24 4.32 -11.74
C VAL A 113 -13.55 3.58 -11.93
N VAL A 114 -14.12 2.97 -10.88
CA VAL A 114 -15.41 2.26 -10.95
C VAL A 114 -16.52 3.20 -11.42
N LYS A 115 -16.60 4.39 -10.84
CA LYS A 115 -17.59 5.40 -11.21
C LYS A 115 -17.43 5.81 -12.67
N GLN A 116 -16.20 6.02 -13.14
CA GLN A 116 -15.94 6.44 -14.50
C GLN A 116 -16.25 5.35 -15.54
N ILE A 117 -16.03 4.07 -15.22
CA ILE A 117 -16.42 2.95 -16.09
C ILE A 117 -17.95 2.85 -16.21
N GLN A 118 -18.67 3.12 -15.13
CA GLN A 118 -20.12 3.11 -15.09
C GLN A 118 -20.74 4.35 -15.78
N ASP A 119 -20.09 5.50 -15.65
CA ASP A 119 -20.47 6.77 -16.27
C ASP A 119 -19.88 6.88 -17.68
N LYS A 120 -20.56 6.26 -18.65
CA LYS A 120 -20.18 6.12 -20.07
C LYS A 120 -19.95 7.44 -20.83
N ALA A 121 -20.08 8.59 -20.17
CA ALA A 121 -20.07 9.90 -20.80
C ALA A 121 -18.66 10.49 -21.05
N ASN A 122 -17.57 9.86 -20.56
CA ASN A 122 -16.24 10.48 -20.65
C ASN A 122 -15.03 9.53 -20.66
N ASP A 123 -14.92 8.68 -21.69
CA ASP A 123 -13.82 7.71 -21.86
C ASP A 123 -12.42 8.34 -21.72
N ALA A 124 -12.17 9.55 -22.25
CA ALA A 124 -10.85 10.17 -22.20
C ALA A 124 -10.29 10.37 -20.78
N LYS A 125 -11.15 10.47 -19.76
CA LYS A 125 -10.74 10.61 -18.36
C LYS A 125 -10.38 9.27 -17.71
N LEU A 126 -10.91 8.16 -18.23
CA LEU A 126 -10.72 6.84 -17.66
C LEU A 126 -9.24 6.43 -17.66
N SER A 127 -8.54 6.58 -18.79
CA SER A 127 -7.13 6.21 -18.88
C SER A 127 -6.26 6.98 -17.88
N VAL A 128 -6.53 8.28 -17.71
CA VAL A 128 -5.79 9.13 -16.76
C VAL A 128 -6.03 8.68 -15.32
N MET A 129 -7.30 8.41 -14.95
CA MET A 129 -7.63 7.90 -13.62
C MET A 129 -6.98 6.55 -13.34
N VAL A 130 -6.95 5.67 -14.34
CA VAL A 130 -6.34 4.35 -14.20
C VAL A 130 -4.82 4.44 -14.05
N VAL A 131 -4.16 5.34 -14.78
CA VAL A 131 -2.71 5.59 -14.60
C VAL A 131 -2.42 6.08 -13.18
N HIS A 132 -3.20 7.06 -12.69
CA HIS A 132 -3.07 7.55 -11.31
C HIS A 132 -3.26 6.42 -10.28
N ALA A 133 -4.26 5.56 -10.49
CA ALA A 133 -4.50 4.40 -9.61
C ALA A 133 -3.32 3.42 -9.59
N VAL A 134 -2.67 3.18 -10.74
CA VAL A 134 -1.48 2.32 -10.84
C VAL A 134 -0.28 2.95 -10.13
N GLU A 135 -0.08 4.26 -10.25
CA GLU A 135 0.94 4.99 -9.50
C GLU A 135 0.70 4.88 -7.98
N GLY A 136 -0.56 5.02 -7.55
CA GLY A 136 -0.98 4.80 -6.17
C GLY A 136 -0.59 3.43 -5.65
N LEU A 137 -0.83 2.36 -6.43
CA LEU A 137 -0.42 1.00 -6.07
C LEU A 137 1.10 0.87 -5.93
N GLY A 138 1.87 1.50 -6.81
CA GLY A 138 3.33 1.56 -6.72
C GLY A 138 3.79 2.25 -5.45
N ASN A 139 3.21 3.39 -5.12
CA ASN A 139 3.53 4.15 -3.91
C ASN A 139 3.20 3.35 -2.63
N ALA A 140 2.07 2.64 -2.61
CA ALA A 140 1.71 1.78 -1.49
C ALA A 140 2.72 0.65 -1.28
N LYS A 141 3.23 0.02 -2.35
CA LYS A 141 4.32 -0.95 -2.26
C LYS A 141 5.60 -0.33 -1.71
N VAL A 142 5.97 0.87 -2.16
CA VAL A 142 7.15 1.57 -1.63
C VAL A 142 6.99 1.85 -0.14
N GLN A 143 5.82 2.30 0.32
CA GLN A 143 5.55 2.50 1.75
C GLN A 143 5.67 1.19 2.54
N LEU A 144 5.12 0.09 2.01
CA LEU A 144 5.21 -1.25 2.61
C LEU A 144 6.65 -1.71 2.86
N TYR A 145 7.58 -1.50 1.91
CA TYR A 145 8.96 -2.04 2.03
C TYR A 145 10.02 -1.04 2.45
N SER A 146 9.74 0.27 2.44
CA SER A 146 10.74 1.29 2.76
C SER A 146 11.01 1.42 4.27
N GLY A 147 10.19 0.80 5.12
CA GLY A 147 10.33 0.83 6.58
C GLY A 147 10.27 2.21 7.21
N ARG A 148 9.82 3.21 6.45
CA ARG A 148 9.36 4.50 6.95
C ARG A 148 7.85 4.40 7.12
N MET A 149 7.43 3.67 8.14
CA MET A 149 6.05 3.69 8.63
C MET A 149 6.00 4.51 9.90
#